data_AF-A0A1Y2T1V8-F1
#
_entry.id   AF-A0A1Y2T1V8-F1
#
_cell.length_a   1.000
_cell.length_b   1.000
_cell.length_c   1.000
_cell.angle_alpha   90.00
_cell.angle_beta   90.00
_cell.angle_gamma   90.00
#
_symmetry.space_group_name_H-M   'P 1'
#
loop_
_entity.id
_entity.type
_entity.pdbx_description
1 polymer ?
#
loop_
_entity_poly.entity_id
_entity_poly.type
_entity_poly.pdbx_seq_one_letter_code
_entity_poly.pdbx_strand_id
1 'polypeptide(L)'
;MTALTLTILISSCFVGLALGVLFGAFPLKSTQMTRKQESYGSALSFLSLGLFLALVITKNDWASYAFIGFMLVGFGVAKIPAVHLWFVQRFKIFRPKNMRTLKKR
;
A
#
# COMPACT_ATOMS: atom_id res chain seq x y z
N MET A 1 27.17 -8.86 6.33
CA MET A 1 25.71 -9.07 6.45
C MET A 1 25.48 -10.44 7.07
N THR A 2 24.60 -10.54 8.07
CA THR A 2 24.23 -11.83 8.69
C THR A 2 22.93 -12.36 8.08
N ALA A 3 22.65 -13.66 8.24
CA ALA A 3 21.42 -14.28 7.75
C ALA A 3 20.16 -13.55 8.27
N LEU A 4 20.17 -13.11 9.53
CA LEU A 4 19.07 -12.34 10.13
C LEU A 4 18.86 -10.99 9.41
N THR A 5 19.92 -10.23 9.17
CA THR A 5 19.81 -8.94 8.44
C THR A 5 19.35 -9.12 7.00
N LEU A 6 19.75 -10.22 6.35
CA LEU A 6 19.31 -10.55 5.00
C LEU A 6 17.81 -10.88 4.98
N THR A 7 17.34 -11.69 5.93
CA THR A 7 15.92 -12.04 6.06
C THR A 7 15.06 -10.80 6.32
N ILE A 8 15.49 -9.89 7.19
CA ILE A 8 14.78 -8.63 7.45
C ILE A 8 14.70 -7.79 6.17
N LEU A 9 15.79 -7.69 5.41
CA LEU A 9 15.82 -6.93 4.16
C LEU A 9 14.87 -7.53 3.11
N ILE A 10 14.94 -8.84 2.89
CA ILE A 10 14.09 -9.50 1.89
C ILE A 10 12.61 -9.39 2.29
N SER A 11 12.28 -9.65 3.55
CA SER A 11 10.90 -9.53 4.04
C SER A 11 10.39 -8.08 3.97
N SER A 12 11.21 -7.08 4.26
CA SER A 12 10.81 -5.67 4.14
C SER A 12 10.52 -5.27 2.70
N CYS A 13 11.24 -5.79 1.71
CA CYS A 13 10.92 -5.59 0.29
C CYS A 13 9.52 -6.13 -0.06
N PHE A 14 9.21 -7.37 0.32
CA PHE A 14 7.92 -7.98 0.01
C PHE A 14 6.76 -7.27 0.72
N VAL A 15 6.93 -6.93 2.00
CA VAL A 15 5.92 -6.20 2.77
C VAL A 15 5.73 -4.80 2.21
N GLY A 16 6.82 -4.09 1.90
CA GLY A 16 6.78 -2.77 1.28
C GLY A 16 6.01 -2.80 -0.04
N LEU A 17 6.34 -3.75 -0.94
CA LEU A 17 5.64 -3.90 -2.22
C LEU A 17 4.15 -4.16 -2.03
N ALA A 18 3.76 -5.08 -1.14
CA ALA A 18 2.37 -5.39 -0.86
C ALA A 18 1.60 -4.16 -0.34
N LEU A 19 2.17 -3.43 0.62
CA LEU A 19 1.57 -2.20 1.14
C LEU A 19 1.45 -1.13 0.06
N GLY A 20 2.49 -0.96 -0.77
CA GLY A 20 2.50 -0.06 -1.92
C GLY A 20 1.34 -0.36 -2.89
N VAL A 21 1.18 -1.63 -3.25
CA VAL A 21 0.08 -2.07 -4.11
C VAL A 21 -1.29 -1.76 -3.49
N LEU A 22 -1.45 -2.03 -2.19
CA LEU A 22 -2.69 -1.72 -1.47
C LEU A 22 -2.99 -0.21 -1.48
N PHE A 23 -2.00 0.65 -1.22
CA PHE A 23 -2.17 2.10 -1.31
C PHE A 23 -2.54 2.55 -2.74
N GLY A 24 -1.88 1.99 -3.75
CA GLY A 24 -2.13 2.35 -5.14
C GLY A 24 -3.51 1.91 -5.63
N ALA A 25 -4.06 0.84 -5.07
CA ALA A 25 -5.41 0.35 -5.35
C ALA A 25 -6.51 1.27 -4.77
N PHE A 26 -6.22 2.04 -3.73
CA PHE A 26 -7.18 3.00 -3.19
C PHE A 26 -7.35 4.25 -4.09
N PRO A 27 -8.54 4.90 -4.08
CA PRO A 27 -8.75 6.17 -4.77
C PRO A 27 -7.79 7.24 -4.24
N LEU A 28 -7.14 8.01 -5.14
CA LEU A 28 -6.17 9.03 -4.73
C LEU A 28 -6.79 10.22 -4.01
N LYS A 29 -8.03 10.57 -4.37
CA LYS A 29 -8.74 11.70 -3.79
C LYS A 29 -9.62 11.20 -2.65
N SER A 30 -9.43 11.77 -1.46
CA SER A 30 -10.28 11.48 -0.29
C SER A 30 -11.77 11.72 -0.58
N THR A 31 -12.08 12.70 -1.42
CA THR A 31 -13.45 12.99 -1.88
C THR A 31 -14.10 11.85 -2.66
N GLN A 32 -13.30 10.93 -3.22
CA GLN A 32 -13.74 9.73 -3.94
C GLN A 32 -13.75 8.48 -3.06
N MET A 33 -13.27 8.57 -1.81
CA MET A 33 -13.30 7.50 -0.84
C MET A 33 -14.62 7.49 -0.06
N THR A 34 -15.02 6.30 0.34
CA THR A 34 -16.05 6.09 1.37
C THR A 34 -15.41 6.18 2.76
N ARG A 35 -16.21 6.47 3.79
CA ARG A 35 -15.72 6.55 5.19
C ARG A 35 -14.96 5.30 5.66
N LYS A 36 -15.36 4.11 5.18
CA LYS A 36 -14.64 2.85 5.45
C LYS A 36 -13.29 2.80 4.75
N GLN A 37 -13.22 3.20 3.48
CA GLN A 37 -11.95 3.25 2.74
C GLN A 37 -10.97 4.26 3.36
N GLU A 38 -11.47 5.40 3.81
CA GLU A 38 -10.67 6.40 4.51
C GLU A 38 -10.11 5.84 5.83
N SER A 39 -10.96 5.18 6.63
CA SER A 39 -10.53 4.53 7.87
C SER A 39 -9.49 3.43 7.63
N TYR A 40 -9.67 2.59 6.60
CA TYR A 40 -8.68 1.57 6.24
C TYR A 40 -7.40 2.19 5.68
N GLY A 41 -7.50 3.26 4.90
CA GLY A 41 -6.35 4.02 4.42
C GLY A 41 -5.52 4.58 5.56
N SER A 42 -6.17 5.21 6.55
CA SER A 42 -5.50 5.71 7.75
C SER A 42 -4.85 4.59 8.58
N ALA A 43 -5.53 3.46 8.76
CA ALA A 43 -4.96 2.30 9.46
C ALA A 43 -3.73 1.75 8.71
N LEU A 44 -3.79 1.67 7.38
CA LEU A 44 -2.68 1.22 6.55
C LEU A 44 -1.50 2.19 6.62
N SER A 45 -1.75 3.50 6.62
CA SER A 45 -0.73 4.55 6.80
C SER A 45 -0.05 4.44 8.15
N PHE A 46 -0.82 4.25 9.22
CA PHE A 46 -0.27 4.08 10.56
C PHE A 46 0.59 2.82 10.67
N LEU A 47 0.11 1.69 10.13
CA LEU A 47 0.87 0.44 10.09
C LEU A 47 2.18 0.58 9.31
N SER A 48 2.13 1.22 8.14
CA SER A 48 3.30 1.40 7.27
C SER A 48 4.35 2.30 7.92
N LEU A 49 3.90 3.38 8.57
CA LEU A 49 4.78 4.26 9.34
C LEU A 49 5.40 3.53 10.53
N GLY A 50 4.62 2.74 11.27
CA GLY A 50 5.11 1.95 12.40
C GLY A 50 6.17 0.94 12.00
N LEU A 51 5.97 0.23 10.89
CA LEU A 51 6.96 -0.71 10.33
C LEU A 51 8.24 0.01 9.89
N PHE A 52 8.11 1.14 9.21
CA PHE A 52 9.27 1.93 8.81
C PHE A 52 10.07 2.42 10.02
N LEU A 53 9.39 2.96 11.04
CA LEU A 53 10.06 3.40 12.28
C LEU A 53 10.74 2.24 13.01
N ALA A 54 10.14 1.06 13.04
CA ALA A 54 10.78 -0.13 13.62
C ALA A 54 12.09 -0.50 12.90
N LEU A 55 12.12 -0.42 11.56
CA LEU A 55 13.34 -0.68 10.78
C LEU A 55 14.43 0.37 11.07
N VAL A 56 14.06 1.65 11.20
CA VAL A 56 14.99 2.74 11.52
C VAL A 56 15.54 2.61 12.95
N ILE A 57 14.67 2.36 13.94
CA ILE A 57 15.08 2.21 15.36
C ILE A 57 16.02 1.02 15.54
N THR A 58 15.79 -0.07 14.80
CA THR A 58 16.67 -1.25 14.79
C THR A 58 17.96 -1.05 13.97
N LYS A 59 18.20 0.16 13.43
CA LYS A 59 19.37 0.52 12.62
C LYS A 59 19.55 -0.35 11.37
N ASN A 60 18.45 -0.84 10.79
CA ASN A 60 18.46 -1.59 9.54
C ASN A 60 18.29 -0.64 8.35
N ASP A 61 19.31 0.18 8.08
CA ASP A 61 19.24 1.28 7.10
C ASP A 61 18.89 0.77 5.69
N TRP A 62 19.58 -0.28 5.23
CA TRP A 62 19.30 -0.90 3.92
C TRP A 62 17.89 -1.44 3.79
N ALA A 63 17.36 -2.08 4.86
CA ALA A 63 16.00 -2.60 4.85
C ALA A 63 14.95 -1.47 4.87
N SER A 64 15.26 -0.35 5.52
CA SER A 64 14.41 0.85 5.58
C SER A 64 14.30 1.53 4.22
N TYR A 65 15.44 1.71 3.52
CA TYR A 65 15.46 2.25 2.16
C TYR A 65 14.76 1.32 1.17
N ALA A 66 15.04 0.01 1.26
CA ALA A 66 14.41 -0.99 0.42
C ALA A 66 12.89 -1.03 0.64
N PHE A 67 12.42 -0.97 1.89
CA PHE A 67 11.00 -0.92 2.23
C PHE A 67 10.29 0.24 1.53
N ILE A 68 10.82 1.47 1.65
CA ILE A 68 10.25 2.65 0.98
C ILE A 68 10.29 2.48 -0.54
N GLY A 69 11.43 2.06 -1.09
CA GLY A 69 11.60 1.89 -2.54
C GLY A 69 10.59 0.90 -3.12
N PHE A 70 10.44 -0.26 -2.50
CA PHE A 70 9.46 -1.27 -2.92
C PHE A 70 8.02 -0.81 -2.70
N MET A 71 7.74 -0.01 -1.68
CA MET A 71 6.42 0.59 -1.48
C MET A 71 6.06 1.56 -2.62
N LEU A 72 7.00 2.39 -3.06
CA LEU A 72 6.80 3.28 -4.22
C LEU A 72 6.62 2.48 -5.51
N VAL A 73 7.41 1.42 -5.73
CA VAL A 73 7.26 0.52 -6.88
C VAL A 73 5.89 -0.16 -6.88
N GLY A 74 5.48 -0.74 -5.75
CA GLY A 74 4.18 -1.40 -5.62
C GLY A 74 3.02 -0.42 -5.87
N PHE A 75 3.14 0.80 -5.37
CA PHE A 75 2.17 1.86 -5.64
C PHE A 75 2.08 2.19 -7.14
N GLY A 76 3.22 2.35 -7.81
CA GLY A 76 3.29 2.60 -9.25
C GLY A 76 2.65 1.46 -10.05
N VAL A 77 2.96 0.21 -9.71
CA VAL A 77 2.36 -0.98 -10.34
C VAL A 77 0.84 -0.99 -10.19
N ALA A 78 0.31 -0.66 -9.02
CA ALA A 78 -1.13 -0.60 -8.78
C ALA A 78 -1.84 0.56 -9.48
N LYS A 79 -1.10 1.56 -9.99
CA LYS A 79 -1.65 2.64 -10.84
C LYS A 79 -1.73 2.27 -12.32
N ILE A 80 -1.12 1.17 -12.74
CA ILE A 80 -1.27 0.69 -14.10
C ILE A 80 -2.75 0.34 -14.33
N PRO A 81 -3.43 0.89 -15.36
CA PRO A 81 -4.88 0.73 -15.54
C PRO A 81 -5.33 -0.73 -15.54
N ALA A 82 -4.59 -1.63 -16.19
CA ALA A 82 -4.90 -3.05 -16.23
C ALA A 82 -4.91 -3.69 -14.83
N VAL A 83 -3.89 -3.39 -14.01
CA VAL A 83 -3.77 -3.89 -12.63
C VAL A 83 -4.85 -3.28 -11.74
N HIS A 84 -5.07 -1.97 -11.86
CA HIS A 84 -6.07 -1.25 -11.07
C HIS A 84 -7.50 -1.77 -11.34
N LEU A 85 -7.87 -1.92 -12.62
CA LEU A 85 -9.17 -2.43 -13.02
C LEU A 85 -9.38 -3.86 -12.53
N TRP A 86 -8.37 -4.71 -12.64
CA TRP A 86 -8.41 -6.07 -12.12
C TRP A 86 -8.67 -6.08 -10.59
N PHE A 87 -7.97 -5.22 -9.84
CA PHE A 87 -8.15 -5.07 -8.39
C PHE A 87 -9.57 -4.60 -8.03
N VAL A 88 -10.09 -3.59 -8.74
CA VAL A 88 -11.41 -3.01 -8.51
C VAL A 88 -12.56 -3.96 -8.90
N GLN A 89 -12.32 -4.84 -9.89
CA GLN A 89 -13.22 -5.92 -10.25
C GLN A 89 -13.24 -7.02 -9.19
N ARG A 90 -12.06 -7.48 -8.75
CA ARG A 90 -11.91 -8.57 -7.78
C ARG A 90 -12.38 -8.18 -6.38
N PHE A 91 -12.08 -6.96 -5.94
CA PHE A 91 -12.34 -6.48 -4.59
C PHE A 91 -13.21 -5.22 -4.61
N LYS A 92 -14.47 -5.37 -4.21
CA LYS A 92 -15.47 -4.27 -4.18
C LYS A 92 -15.07 -3.11 -3.25
N ILE A 93 -14.15 -3.35 -2.32
CA ILE A 93 -13.63 -2.37 -1.37
C ILE A 93 -12.80 -1.26 -2.03
N PHE A 94 -12.24 -1.46 -3.23
CA PHE A 94 -11.44 -0.44 -3.92
C PHE A 94 -12.26 0.41 -4.91
N ARG A 95 -13.55 0.07 -5.14
CA ARG A 95 -14.41 0.86 -6.02
C ARG A 95 -14.60 2.28 -5.46
N PRO A 96 -14.39 3.33 -6.27
CA PRO A 96 -14.60 4.71 -5.82
C PRO A 96 -16.09 4.95 -5.52
N LYS A 97 -16.34 5.83 -4.55
CA LYS A 97 -17.68 6.23 -4.10
C LYS A 97 -18.57 6.67 -5.28
N ASN A 98 -17.99 7.43 -6.21
CA ASN A 98 -18.71 8.07 -7.31
C ASN A 98 -19.28 7.06 -8.33
N MET A 99 -18.63 5.91 -8.53
CA MET A 99 -19.18 4.83 -9.36
C MET A 99 -20.34 4.09 -8.70
N ARG A 100 -20.41 4.05 -7.36
CA ARG A 100 -21.56 3.42 -6.66
C ARG A 100 -22.82 4.28 -6.75
N THR A 101 -22.67 5.60 -6.76
CA THR A 101 -23.81 6.53 -6.87
C THR A 101 -24.37 6.60 -8.29
N LEU A 102 -23.52 6.45 -9.32
CA LEU A 102 -23.94 6.40 -10.73
C LEU A 102 -24.71 5.12 -11.09
N LYS A 103 -24.38 3.96 -10.50
CA LYS A 103 -25.14 2.71 -10.73
C LYS A 103 -26.51 2.68 -10.01
N LYS A 104 -26.77 3.66 -9.13
CA LYS A 104 -28.00 3.71 -8.31
C LYS A 104 -29.04 4.73 -8.82
N ARG A 105 -28.69 5.53 -9.83
CA ARG A 105 -29.63 6.33 -10.63
C ARG A 105 -29.92 5.58 -11.93
#